data_AF-A0A345SQY6-F1
#
_entry.id   AF-A0A345SQY6-F1
#
_cell.length_a   1.000
_cell.length_b   1.000
_cell.length_c   1.000
_cell.angle_alpha   90.00
_cell.angle_beta   90.00
_cell.angle_gamma   90.00
#
_symmetry.space_group_name_H-M   'P 1'
#
loop_
_entity.id
_entity.type
_entity.pdbx_description
1 polymer ?
#
loop_
_entity_poly.entity_id
_entity_poly.type
_entity_poly.pdbx_seq_one_letter_code
_entity_poly.pdbx_strand_id
1 'polypeptide(L)'
;MHAATTRAGAECPSCGTSSGRVHSSYVRSLDDSTAGQRRVMVELRVCRFRCRQPACERATFVEQVEGVTFRYGWRSQQLQAALQRLGLMLAGRVGSRLAEAFAVPVSRSTLLRLIRAVPGPAPSVPRVLGIDEFALCKGHVYATILVDIETRDRSTCCRAAPSRPSARGWPPTQG
;
A
#
# COMPACT_ATOMS: atom_id res chain seq x y z
N MET A 1 -22.19 12.50 -3.05
CA MET A 1 -21.86 13.17 -4.33
C MET A 1 -22.07 12.16 -5.43
N HIS A 2 -22.76 12.51 -6.53
CA HIS A 2 -22.95 11.61 -7.66
C HIS A 2 -22.08 12.08 -8.83
N ALA A 3 -21.42 11.13 -9.49
CA ALA A 3 -20.59 11.39 -10.66
C ALA A 3 -20.78 10.27 -11.69
N ALA A 4 -20.55 10.58 -12.95
CA ALA A 4 -20.57 9.62 -14.04
C ALA A 4 -19.38 9.84 -14.96
N THR A 5 -18.85 8.76 -15.51
CA THR A 5 -17.79 8.84 -16.52
C THR A 5 -18.39 9.32 -17.84
N THR A 6 -17.69 10.21 -18.53
CA THR A 6 -18.06 10.72 -19.86
C THR A 6 -17.21 10.07 -20.98
N ARG A 7 -16.31 9.15 -20.63
CA ARG A 7 -15.35 8.55 -21.55
C ARG A 7 -16.05 7.56 -22.49
N ALA A 8 -15.79 7.70 -23.79
CA ALA A 8 -16.35 6.83 -24.82
C ALA A 8 -15.70 5.42 -24.88
N GLY A 9 -14.64 5.18 -24.10
CA GLY A 9 -13.92 3.91 -24.07
C GLY A 9 -12.79 3.89 -23.05
N ALA A 10 -12.24 2.70 -22.83
CA ALA A 10 -11.09 2.48 -21.95
C ALA A 10 -10.19 1.37 -22.51
N GLU A 11 -8.95 1.29 -22.01
CA GLU A 11 -7.99 0.26 -22.38
C GLU A 11 -8.16 -0.99 -21.52
N CYS A 12 -8.05 -2.15 -22.16
CA CYS A 12 -8.06 -3.41 -21.44
C CYS A 12 -6.79 -3.53 -20.58
N PRO A 13 -6.89 -3.73 -19.25
CA PRO A 13 -5.72 -3.79 -18.37
C PRO A 13 -4.85 -5.05 -18.57
N SER A 14 -5.31 -6.01 -19.38
CA SER A 14 -4.58 -7.24 -19.67
C SER A 14 -3.80 -7.21 -20.97
N CYS A 15 -4.28 -6.49 -22.00
CA CYS A 15 -3.67 -6.48 -23.34
C CYS A 15 -3.52 -5.07 -23.93
N GLY A 16 -3.88 -4.01 -23.20
CA GLY A 16 -3.80 -2.61 -23.65
C GLY A 16 -4.80 -2.21 -24.74
N THR A 17 -5.55 -3.15 -25.32
CA THR A 17 -6.47 -2.84 -26.43
C THR A 17 -7.60 -1.90 -25.98
N SER A 18 -7.71 -0.74 -26.62
CA SER A 18 -8.80 0.20 -26.41
C SER A 18 -10.14 -0.34 -26.90
N SER A 19 -11.18 -0.17 -26.08
CA SER A 19 -12.55 -0.56 -26.43
C SER A 19 -13.56 0.45 -25.94
N GLY A 20 -14.46 0.85 -26.83
CA GLY A 20 -15.69 1.56 -26.51
C GLY A 20 -16.95 0.66 -26.49
N ARG A 21 -16.80 -0.67 -26.64
CA ARG A 21 -17.96 -1.58 -26.63
C ARG A 21 -18.45 -1.81 -25.20
N VAL A 22 -19.43 -1.03 -24.76
CA VAL A 22 -20.04 -1.17 -23.44
C VAL A 22 -20.78 -2.50 -23.35
N HIS A 23 -20.48 -3.28 -22.33
CA HIS A 23 -21.21 -4.49 -21.95
C HIS A 23 -22.34 -4.16 -20.97
N SER A 24 -22.04 -3.36 -19.95
CA SER A 24 -22.98 -2.89 -18.93
C SER A 24 -22.38 -1.70 -18.17
N SER A 25 -23.18 -1.04 -17.33
CA SER A 25 -22.72 -0.01 -16.39
C SER A 25 -23.25 -0.30 -14.99
N TYR A 26 -22.52 0.12 -13.96
CA TYR A 26 -22.98 0.02 -12.56
C TYR A 26 -22.40 1.15 -11.71
N VAL A 27 -22.97 1.36 -10.53
CA VAL A 27 -22.53 2.39 -9.58
C VAL A 27 -21.54 1.78 -8.58
N ARG A 28 -20.46 2.50 -8.30
CA ARG A 28 -19.51 2.23 -7.22
C ARG A 28 -19.61 3.32 -6.17
N SER A 29 -19.78 2.91 -4.92
CA SER A 29 -19.65 3.81 -3.77
C SER A 29 -18.21 3.84 -3.31
N LEU A 30 -17.60 5.03 -3.32
CA LEU A 30 -16.22 5.26 -2.92
C LEU A 30 -16.17 6.25 -1.76
N ASP A 31 -15.38 5.93 -0.75
CA ASP A 31 -15.00 6.91 0.26
C ASP A 31 -14.00 7.88 -0.30
N ASP A 32 -14.20 9.16 -0.05
CA ASP A 32 -13.31 10.20 -0.53
C ASP A 32 -12.88 11.14 0.60
N SER A 33 -12.56 12.39 0.27
CA SER A 33 -12.21 13.43 1.22
C SER A 33 -13.34 13.73 2.21
N THR A 34 -13.06 14.67 3.11
CA THR A 34 -14.08 15.19 4.03
C THR A 34 -14.40 16.64 3.70
N ALA A 35 -15.67 17.00 3.93
CA ALA A 35 -16.18 18.34 3.72
C ALA A 35 -16.90 18.78 4.98
N GLY A 36 -16.41 19.83 5.65
CA GLY A 36 -16.97 20.29 6.91
C GLY A 36 -17.02 19.22 8.00
N GLN A 37 -15.92 18.45 8.17
CA GLN A 37 -15.82 17.35 9.15
C GLN A 37 -16.83 16.21 8.92
N ARG A 38 -17.34 16.07 7.71
CA ARG A 38 -18.23 14.98 7.31
C ARG A 38 -17.59 14.17 6.20
N ARG A 39 -17.73 12.84 6.29
CA ARG A 39 -17.27 11.91 5.25
C ARG A 39 -18.03 12.19 3.94
N VAL A 40 -17.29 12.37 2.86
CA VAL A 40 -17.88 12.42 1.52
C VAL A 40 -17.82 11.02 0.92
N MET A 41 -18.96 10.58 0.39
CA MET A 41 -19.06 9.40 -0.46
C MET A 41 -19.31 9.84 -1.90
N VAL A 42 -18.55 9.28 -2.83
CA VAL A 42 -18.75 9.43 -4.27
C VAL A 42 -19.45 8.19 -4.80
N GLU A 43 -20.65 8.38 -5.32
CA GLU A 43 -21.35 7.37 -6.12
C GLU A 43 -20.99 7.57 -7.58
N LEU A 44 -20.05 6.76 -8.05
CA LEU A 44 -19.51 6.83 -9.40
C LEU A 44 -20.15 5.79 -10.31
N ARG A 45 -20.89 6.22 -11.32
CA ARG A 45 -21.34 5.33 -12.40
C ARG A 45 -20.16 5.04 -13.34
N VAL A 46 -19.80 3.76 -13.46
CA VAL A 46 -18.71 3.27 -14.32
C VAL A 46 -19.21 2.25 -15.34
N CYS A 47 -18.54 2.22 -16.48
CA CYS A 47 -18.77 1.30 -17.58
C CYS A 47 -17.90 0.04 -17.45
N ARG A 48 -18.51 -1.09 -17.80
CA ARG A 48 -17.84 -2.35 -18.10
C ARG A 48 -17.80 -2.51 -19.61
N PHE A 49 -16.61 -2.60 -20.19
CA PHE A 49 -16.37 -2.78 -21.62
C PHE A 49 -16.10 -4.24 -21.97
N ARG A 50 -16.39 -4.64 -23.21
CA ARG A 50 -15.92 -5.89 -23.82
C ARG A 50 -14.54 -5.67 -24.44
N CYS A 51 -13.59 -6.55 -24.17
CA CYS A 51 -12.31 -6.54 -24.87
C CYS A 51 -12.53 -6.86 -26.35
N ARG A 52 -11.79 -6.18 -27.24
CA ARG A 52 -11.86 -6.42 -28.69
C ARG A 52 -10.83 -7.43 -29.18
N GLN A 53 -9.80 -7.72 -28.36
CA GLN A 53 -8.75 -8.66 -28.73
C GLN A 53 -9.21 -10.11 -28.51
N PRO A 54 -9.40 -10.92 -29.58
CA PRO A 54 -9.95 -12.28 -29.44
C PRO A 54 -9.05 -13.21 -28.63
N ALA A 55 -7.73 -13.02 -28.73
CA ALA A 55 -6.74 -13.81 -27.99
C ALA A 55 -6.59 -13.38 -26.51
N CYS A 56 -7.30 -12.33 -26.07
CA CYS A 56 -7.21 -11.88 -24.69
C CYS A 56 -8.14 -12.71 -23.81
N GLU A 57 -7.59 -13.37 -22.79
CA GLU A 57 -8.37 -14.12 -21.79
C GLU A 57 -9.43 -13.26 -21.08
N ARG A 58 -9.18 -11.95 -21.02
CA ARG A 58 -10.09 -10.99 -20.38
C ARG A 58 -11.18 -10.54 -21.36
N ALA A 59 -12.30 -11.25 -21.37
CA ALA A 59 -13.46 -10.93 -22.22
C ALA A 59 -14.12 -9.57 -21.89
N THR A 60 -14.15 -9.18 -20.61
CA THR A 60 -14.68 -7.88 -20.17
C THR A 60 -13.78 -7.24 -19.11
N PHE A 61 -13.80 -5.91 -19.04
CA PHE A 61 -13.08 -5.14 -18.03
C PHE A 61 -13.89 -3.91 -17.63
N VAL A 62 -13.65 -3.43 -16.42
CA VAL A 62 -14.28 -2.21 -15.91
C VAL A 62 -13.28 -1.09 -16.13
N GLU A 63 -13.74 0.06 -16.62
CA GLU A 63 -12.88 1.23 -16.71
C GLU A 63 -12.31 1.62 -15.35
N GLN A 64 -11.11 2.20 -15.38
CA GLN A 64 -10.51 2.84 -14.22
C GLN A 64 -10.39 4.32 -14.55
N VAL A 65 -11.04 5.15 -13.75
CA VAL A 65 -10.91 6.60 -13.81
C VAL A 65 -9.63 6.97 -13.09
N GLU A 66 -8.67 7.52 -13.85
CA GLU A 66 -7.39 7.99 -13.33
C GLU A 66 -7.61 9.03 -12.23
N GLY A 67 -6.80 8.98 -11.17
CA GLY A 67 -6.92 9.86 -10.00
C GLY A 67 -8.11 9.55 -9.07
N VAL A 68 -9.09 8.75 -9.51
CA VAL A 68 -10.31 8.47 -8.72
C VAL A 68 -10.39 7.01 -8.30
N THR A 69 -10.27 6.06 -9.23
CA THR A 69 -10.53 4.64 -8.95
C THR A 69 -9.30 3.78 -9.14
N PHE A 70 -9.16 2.74 -8.33
CA PHE A 70 -8.21 1.65 -8.58
C PHE A 70 -8.89 0.31 -8.38
N ARG A 71 -8.26 -0.76 -8.88
CA ARG A 71 -8.86 -2.09 -8.89
C ARG A 71 -9.14 -2.57 -7.45
N TYR A 72 -10.35 -3.09 -7.23
CA TYR A 72 -10.85 -3.53 -5.92
C TYR A 72 -10.85 -2.46 -4.80
N GLY A 73 -10.70 -1.18 -5.15
CA GLY A 73 -10.79 -0.08 -4.21
C GLY A 73 -12.23 0.27 -3.84
N TRP A 74 -12.44 0.53 -2.54
CA TRP A 74 -13.66 1.14 -1.99
C TRP A 74 -13.43 2.59 -1.55
N ARG A 75 -12.26 3.14 -1.86
CA ARG A 75 -11.84 4.51 -1.57
C ARG A 75 -11.35 5.15 -2.85
N SER A 76 -11.40 6.48 -2.92
CA SER A 76 -10.72 7.22 -3.97
C SER A 76 -9.20 7.01 -3.90
N GLN A 77 -8.51 7.13 -5.03
CA GLN A 77 -7.04 7.07 -5.04
C GLN A 77 -6.44 8.16 -4.14
N GLN A 78 -7.02 9.36 -4.15
CA GLN A 78 -6.58 10.46 -3.31
C GLN A 78 -6.69 10.13 -1.82
N LEU A 79 -7.83 9.61 -1.37
CA LEU A 79 -8.00 9.22 0.03
C LEU A 79 -7.02 8.09 0.41
N GLN A 80 -6.83 7.12 -0.46
CA GLN A 80 -5.87 6.05 -0.21
C GLN A 80 -4.44 6.60 -0.02
N ALA A 81 -4.00 7.52 -0.89
CA ALA A 81 -2.70 8.15 -0.79
C ALA A 81 -2.55 8.99 0.49
N ALA A 82 -3.59 9.73 0.89
CA ALA A 82 -3.60 10.50 2.13
C ALA A 82 -3.43 9.59 3.36
N LEU A 83 -4.15 8.47 3.39
CA LEU A 83 -4.02 7.48 4.45
C LEU A 83 -2.62 6.83 4.48
N GLN A 84 -2.02 6.55 3.32
CA GLN A 84 -0.63 6.06 3.26
C GLN A 84 0.35 7.07 3.86
N ARG A 85 0.23 8.36 3.52
CA ARG A 85 1.07 9.44 4.09
C ARG A 85 0.89 9.58 5.60
N LEU A 86 -0.37 9.61 6.07
CA LEU A 86 -0.67 9.61 7.51
C LEU A 86 -0.06 8.41 8.22
N GLY A 87 -0.14 7.23 7.59
CA GLY A 87 0.47 6.02 8.08
C GLY A 87 1.99 6.11 8.20
N LEU A 88 2.65 6.62 7.17
CA LEU A 88 4.11 6.81 7.15
C LEU A 88 4.58 7.80 8.22
N MET A 89 3.84 8.90 8.43
CA MET A 89 4.23 9.94 9.39
C MET A 89 3.98 9.55 10.85
N LEU A 90 2.85 8.90 11.16
CA LEU A 90 2.39 8.74 12.54
C LEU A 90 2.42 7.29 13.05
N ALA A 91 2.47 6.32 12.14
CA ALA A 91 2.38 4.90 12.38
C ALA A 91 1.12 4.44 13.17
N GLY A 92 0.58 3.28 12.77
CA GLY A 92 -0.33 2.50 13.60
C GLY A 92 -1.51 3.27 14.25
N ARG A 93 -1.49 3.37 15.59
CA ARG A 93 -2.63 3.88 16.39
C ARG A 93 -2.78 5.40 16.35
N VAL A 94 -1.67 6.14 16.31
CA VAL A 94 -1.73 7.61 16.27
C VAL A 94 -2.33 8.06 14.94
N GLY A 95 -1.88 7.46 13.83
CA GLY A 95 -2.48 7.72 12.53
C GLY A 95 -3.95 7.31 12.43
N SER A 96 -4.36 6.22 13.09
CA SER A 96 -5.77 5.80 13.16
C SER A 96 -6.66 6.82 13.88
N ARG A 97 -6.21 7.33 15.04
CA ARG A 97 -6.92 8.38 15.79
C ARG A 97 -6.98 9.69 15.03
N LEU A 98 -5.89 10.08 14.36
CA LEU A 98 -5.90 11.30 13.56
C LEU A 98 -6.84 11.18 12.35
N ALA A 99 -6.87 10.04 11.68
CA ALA A 99 -7.79 9.80 10.57
C ALA A 99 -9.27 9.89 11.01
N GLU A 100 -9.58 9.38 12.21
CA GLU A 100 -10.90 9.55 12.84
C GLU A 100 -11.24 11.02 13.11
N ALA A 101 -10.29 11.80 13.63
CA ALA A 101 -10.45 13.24 13.84
C ALA A 101 -10.66 14.05 12.53
N PHE A 102 -10.30 13.48 11.38
CA PHE A 102 -10.60 14.03 10.05
C PHE A 102 -11.84 13.41 9.40
N ALA A 103 -12.67 12.68 10.16
CA ALA A 103 -13.86 11.98 9.70
C ALA A 103 -13.62 10.87 8.65
N VAL A 104 -12.42 10.28 8.65
CA VAL A 104 -12.05 9.10 7.84
C VAL A 104 -11.61 7.95 8.75
N PRO A 105 -12.55 7.30 9.46
CA PRO A 105 -12.19 6.25 10.40
C PRO A 105 -11.52 5.07 9.67
N VAL A 106 -10.29 4.76 10.08
CA VAL A 106 -9.57 3.57 9.62
C VAL A 106 -8.90 2.88 10.80
N SER A 107 -8.95 1.56 10.83
CA SER A 107 -8.27 0.80 11.88
C SER A 107 -6.75 0.90 11.75
N ARG A 108 -6.05 0.77 12.89
CA ARG A 108 -4.58 0.59 12.93
C ARG A 108 -4.12 -0.47 11.92
N SER A 109 -4.79 -1.62 11.88
CA SER A 109 -4.39 -2.75 11.02
C SER A 109 -4.55 -2.41 9.54
N THR A 110 -5.59 -1.67 9.17
CA THR A 110 -5.77 -1.14 7.82
C THR A 110 -4.64 -0.19 7.46
N LEU A 111 -4.31 0.75 8.34
CA LEU A 111 -3.23 1.71 8.11
C LEU A 111 -1.87 1.02 7.91
N LEU A 112 -1.55 0.04 8.76
CA LEU A 112 -0.32 -0.77 8.62
C LEU A 112 -0.28 -1.55 7.31
N ARG A 113 -1.42 -2.10 6.86
CA ARG A 113 -1.51 -2.77 5.55
C ARG A 113 -1.28 -1.80 4.39
N LEU A 114 -1.80 -0.57 4.48
CA LEU A 114 -1.61 0.46 3.47
C LEU A 114 -0.14 0.88 3.36
N ILE A 115 0.55 1.07 4.48
CA ILE A 115 1.98 1.42 4.51
C ILE A 115 2.83 0.29 3.91
N ARG A 116 2.54 -0.97 4.28
CA ARG A 116 3.28 -2.13 3.75
C ARG A 116 3.10 -2.35 2.25
N ALA A 117 2.03 -1.82 1.67
CA ALA A 117 1.77 -1.88 0.23
C ALA A 117 2.45 -0.73 -0.54
N VAL A 118 3.02 0.26 0.15
CA VAL A 118 3.83 1.31 -0.49
C VAL A 118 5.16 0.67 -0.91
N PRO A 119 5.56 0.78 -2.19
CA PRO A 119 6.87 0.32 -2.63
C PRO A 119 7.98 0.98 -1.79
N GLY A 120 8.89 0.16 -1.28
CA GLY A 120 10.10 0.65 -0.65
C GLY A 120 11.04 1.31 -1.68
N PRO A 121 12.06 2.05 -1.22
CA PRO A 121 13.13 2.48 -2.10
C PRO A 121 13.80 1.26 -2.74
N ALA A 122 14.32 1.44 -3.97
CA ALA A 122 15.09 0.40 -4.62
C ALA A 122 16.28 0.02 -3.73
N PRO A 123 16.54 -1.29 -3.52
CA PRO A 123 17.68 -1.70 -2.73
C PRO A 123 18.97 -1.31 -3.45
N SER A 124 19.83 -0.56 -2.77
CA SER A 124 21.22 -0.33 -3.17
C SER A 124 22.15 -1.18 -2.30
N VAL A 125 23.26 -1.64 -2.88
CA VAL A 125 24.32 -2.29 -2.10
C VAL A 125 25.20 -1.18 -1.51
N PRO A 126 25.26 -1.05 -0.17
CA PRO A 126 26.08 -0.02 0.43
C PRO A 126 27.56 -0.28 0.21
N ARG A 127 28.34 0.78 -0.03
CA ARG A 127 29.81 0.65 -0.10
C ARG A 127 30.42 0.48 1.29
N VAL A 128 29.89 1.21 2.27
CA VAL A 128 30.28 1.11 3.68
C VAL A 128 29.02 0.81 4.50
N LEU A 129 28.93 -0.43 4.99
CA LEU A 129 27.75 -0.91 5.72
C LEU A 129 27.92 -0.70 7.23
N GLY A 130 27.03 0.10 7.81
CA GLY A 130 26.78 0.14 9.24
C GLY A 130 25.74 -0.91 9.64
N ILE A 131 26.03 -1.64 10.71
CA ILE A 131 25.15 -2.66 11.29
C ILE A 131 24.86 -2.25 12.72
N ASP A 132 23.58 -2.13 13.05
CA ASP A 132 23.12 -1.88 14.43
C ASP A 132 22.04 -2.89 14.82
N GLU A 133 22.01 -3.28 16.09
CA GLU A 133 21.04 -4.24 16.60
C GLU A 133 20.20 -3.61 17.71
N PHE A 134 18.88 -3.69 17.56
CA PHE A 134 17.95 -3.08 18.50
C PHE A 134 16.81 -4.03 18.86
N ALA A 135 16.32 -3.92 20.09
CA ALA A 135 15.22 -4.73 20.57
C ALA A 135 13.85 -4.11 20.21
N LEU A 136 13.04 -4.82 19.42
CA LEU A 136 11.68 -4.43 19.02
C LEU A 136 10.66 -4.50 20.18
N CYS A 137 10.84 -5.46 21.11
CA CYS A 137 9.94 -5.70 22.23
C CYS A 137 10.72 -6.08 23.50
N LYS A 138 11.02 -5.12 24.38
CA LYS A 138 11.59 -5.36 25.73
C LYS A 138 12.72 -6.43 25.78
N GLY A 139 13.60 -6.49 24.78
CA GLY A 139 14.71 -7.47 24.72
C GLY A 139 14.35 -8.89 24.24
N HIS A 140 13.12 -9.17 23.83
CA HIS A 140 12.70 -10.52 23.39
C HIS A 140 12.80 -10.75 21.88
N VAL A 141 12.74 -9.67 21.09
CA VAL A 141 12.82 -9.73 19.63
C VAL A 141 13.83 -8.69 19.19
N TYR A 142 14.94 -9.15 18.63
CA TYR A 142 15.95 -8.27 18.07
C TYR A 142 15.72 -8.07 16.57
N ALA A 143 16.10 -6.90 16.10
CA ALA A 143 16.15 -6.58 14.69
C ALA A 143 17.47 -5.87 14.39
N THR A 144 17.97 -6.12 13.19
CA THR A 144 19.20 -5.53 12.69
C THR A 144 18.85 -4.46 11.68
N ILE A 145 19.38 -3.26 11.86
CA ILE A 145 19.29 -2.16 10.90
C ILE A 145 20.56 -2.16 10.08
N LEU A 146 20.39 -2.14 8.76
CA LEU A 146 21.47 -1.94 7.80
C LEU A 146 21.41 -0.49 7.31
N VAL A 147 22.55 0.21 7.41
CA VAL A 147 22.68 1.61 7.00
C VAL A 147 23.85 1.73 6.04
N ASP A 148 23.65 2.39 4.91
CA ASP A 148 24.77 2.92 4.14
C ASP A 148 25.31 4.15 4.87
N ILE A 149 26.53 4.05 5.41
CA ILE A 149 27.12 5.14 6.20
C ILE A 149 27.39 6.38 5.34
N GLU A 150 27.69 6.19 4.05
CA GLU A 150 28.09 7.29 3.18
C GLU A 150 26.89 8.11 2.71
N THR A 151 25.83 7.45 2.27
CA THR A 151 24.60 8.13 1.84
C THR A 151 23.68 8.48 3.01
N ARG A 152 23.89 7.84 4.17
CA ARG A 152 22.96 7.82 5.31
C ARG A 152 21.60 7.22 4.98
N ASP A 153 21.51 6.47 3.88
CA ASP A 153 20.29 5.76 3.51
C ASP A 153 20.12 4.49 4.35
N ARG A 154 18.91 4.29 4.85
CA ARG A 154 18.54 3.12 5.66
C ARG A 154 17.89 2.10 4.74
N SER A 155 18.63 1.06 4.39
CA SER A 155 18.22 0.17 3.29
C SER A 155 17.26 -0.92 3.75
N THR A 156 17.40 -1.50 4.95
CA THR A 156 16.48 -2.56 5.42
C THR A 156 16.55 -2.77 6.95
N CYS A 157 15.39 -3.04 7.57
CA CYS A 157 15.28 -3.59 8.92
C CYS A 157 14.98 -5.09 8.81
N CYS A 158 15.99 -5.92 9.06
CA CYS A 158 15.86 -7.37 9.06
C CYS A 158 15.42 -7.78 10.48
N ARG A 159 14.35 -8.56 10.60
CA ARG A 159 14.09 -9.22 11.89
C ARG A 159 15.23 -10.21 12.10
N ALA A 160 15.97 -10.09 13.20
CA ALA A 160 17.02 -11.05 13.48
C ALA A 160 16.37 -12.45 13.51
N ALA A 161 16.99 -13.43 12.87
CA ALA A 161 16.57 -14.81 13.02
C ALA A 161 16.49 -15.11 14.53
N PRO A 162 15.53 -15.91 15.02
CA PRO A 162 15.47 -16.26 16.43
C PRO A 162 16.85 -16.75 16.83
N SER A 163 17.48 -16.05 17.78
CA SER A 163 18.75 -16.46 18.35
C SER A 163 18.59 -17.93 18.77
N ARG A 164 19.35 -18.84 18.15
CA ARG A 164 19.52 -20.18 18.71
C ARG A 164 19.86 -19.99 20.18
N PRO A 165 19.19 -20.69 21.12
CA PRO A 165 19.57 -20.58 22.52
C PRO A 165 21.06 -20.90 22.61
N SER A 166 21.78 -20.04 23.33
CA SER A 166 23.23 -20.04 23.53
C SER A 166 23.80 -21.45 23.52
N ALA A 167 24.82 -21.68 22.71
CA ALA A 167 25.65 -22.88 22.80
C ALA A 167 26.12 -23.04 24.25
N ARG A 168 25.62 -24.07 24.92
CA ARG A 168 26.25 -24.64 26.10
C ARG A 168 27.66 -25.05 25.70
N GLY A 169 28.65 -24.54 26.44
CA GLY A 169 29.98 -25.13 26.62
C GLY A 169 30.84 -25.23 25.36
N TRP A 170 31.76 -24.28 25.19
CA TRP A 170 33.02 -24.60 24.53
C TRP A 170 33.81 -25.54 25.46
N PRO A 171 34.26 -26.73 25.03
CA PRO A 171 35.21 -27.50 25.83
C PRO A 171 36.55 -26.74 25.86
N PRO A 172 37.28 -26.76 26.99
CA PRO A 172 38.60 -26.14 27.04
C PRO A 172 39.54 -26.84 26.07
N THR A 173 40.26 -26.04 25.29
CA THR A 173 41.43 -26.48 24.53
C THR A 173 42.46 -27.01 25.52
N GLN A 174 42.73 -28.31 25.49
CA GLN A 174 43.93 -28.87 26.11
C GLN A 174 45.11 -28.68 25.15
N GLY A 175 46.27 -28.37 25.73
CA GLY A 175 47.53 -28.12 25.04
C GLY A 175 48.20 -29.37 24.48
#